data_AF-A0A1F8C389-F1
#
_entry.id   AF-A0A1F8C389-F1
#
_cell.length_a   1.000
_cell.length_b   1.000
_cell.length_c   1.000
_cell.angle_alpha   90.00
_cell.angle_beta   90.00
_cell.angle_gamma   90.00
#
_symmetry.space_group_name_H-M   'P 1'
#
loop_
_entity.id
_entity.type
_entity.pdbx_description
1 polymer ?
#
loop_
_entity_poly.entity_id
_entity_poly.type
_entity_poly.pdbx_seq_one_letter_code
_entity_poly.pdbx_strand_id
1 'polypeptide(L)'
;MDQPAPPPVPTPPITTVTTDQPKKGWFGNKKVILTILGILFLIGGVGVGVFLVQQQQEIRERAQVVESPSPSPTVTPTPSPSPTATPTSGGQCTEVKAYDTTWNLLTSTDLGKLEAGDTVRFTVLGTATQGTFDAARFTINGSLKPQVTTKKPNTNDFYYEYTLPAGVTSFEIKAELHHAGLDLWL
;
A
#
# COMPACT_ATOMS: atom_id res chain seq x y z
N MET A 1 -48.00 48.48 -25.28
CA MET A 1 -48.48 47.10 -25.44
C MET A 1 -47.69 46.27 -24.45
N ASP A 2 -48.16 46.20 -23.21
CA ASP A 2 -47.52 45.40 -22.16
C ASP A 2 -47.82 43.93 -22.40
N GLN A 3 -46.79 43.16 -22.76
CA GLN A 3 -46.89 41.72 -22.92
C GLN A 3 -46.97 41.08 -21.54
N PRO A 4 -48.05 40.34 -21.21
CA PRO A 4 -48.17 39.69 -19.91
C PRO A 4 -47.06 38.64 -19.74
N ALA A 5 -46.48 38.61 -18.54
CA ALA A 5 -45.43 37.67 -18.19
C ALA A 5 -45.93 36.21 -18.34
N PRO A 6 -45.06 35.28 -18.77
CA PRO A 6 -45.43 33.87 -18.87
C PRO A 6 -45.76 33.30 -17.47
N PRO A 7 -46.69 32.32 -17.38
CA PRO A 7 -47.04 31.69 -16.12
C PRO A 7 -45.84 30.92 -15.53
N PRO A 8 -45.73 30.82 -14.19
CA PRO A 8 -44.67 30.08 -13.53
C PRO A 8 -44.76 28.58 -13.84
N VAL A 9 -43.63 27.97 -14.21
CA VAL A 9 -43.50 26.52 -14.44
C VAL A 9 -43.49 25.78 -13.09
N PRO A 10 -44.28 24.69 -12.91
CA PRO A 10 -44.23 23.89 -11.70
C PRO A 10 -42.93 23.06 -11.61
N THR A 11 -42.18 23.24 -10.52
CA THR A 11 -40.98 22.47 -10.17
C THR A 11 -41.35 21.10 -9.58
N PRO A 12 -40.64 19.99 -9.91
CA PRO A 12 -40.88 18.69 -9.27
C PRO A 12 -40.53 18.71 -7.76
N PRO A 13 -41.15 17.84 -6.94
CA PRO A 13 -40.88 17.76 -5.51
C PRO A 13 -39.45 17.25 -5.25
N ILE A 14 -38.72 17.98 -4.39
CA ILE A 14 -37.41 17.56 -3.87
C ILE A 14 -37.67 16.52 -2.76
N THR A 15 -37.25 15.27 -2.98
CA THR A 15 -37.21 14.24 -1.95
C THR A 15 -35.95 14.45 -1.08
N THR A 16 -36.10 15.14 0.05
CA THR A 16 -35.05 15.18 1.08
C THR A 16 -35.05 13.86 1.85
N VAL A 17 -34.02 13.04 1.66
CA VAL A 17 -33.74 11.87 2.51
C VAL A 17 -33.06 12.38 3.79
N THR A 18 -33.83 12.45 4.88
CA THR A 18 -33.34 12.67 6.23
C THR A 18 -32.61 11.42 6.71
N THR A 19 -31.32 11.52 7.04
CA THR A 19 -30.59 10.47 7.76
C THR A 19 -30.58 10.81 9.25
N ASP A 20 -31.37 10.09 10.03
CA ASP A 20 -31.28 10.10 11.49
C ASP A 20 -29.93 9.48 11.90
N GLN A 21 -29.01 10.30 12.42
CA GLN A 21 -27.84 9.79 13.15
C GLN A 21 -28.23 9.44 14.59
N PRO A 22 -28.07 8.18 15.04
CA PRO A 22 -28.12 7.86 16.45
C PRO A 22 -26.83 8.33 17.16
N LYS A 23 -27.04 9.04 18.27
CA LYS A 23 -26.02 9.59 19.18
C LYS A 23 -25.05 8.50 19.67
N LYS A 24 -23.75 8.73 19.46
CA LYS A 24 -22.63 7.94 19.97
C LYS A 24 -22.54 8.01 21.50
N GLY A 25 -23.03 6.98 22.17
CA GLY A 25 -22.96 6.79 23.61
C GLY A 25 -21.63 6.18 24.07
N TRP A 26 -20.83 7.03 24.73
CA TRP A 26 -19.92 6.76 25.85
C TRP A 26 -20.27 5.50 26.68
N PHE A 27 -19.38 4.50 26.81
CA PHE A 27 -19.12 3.75 28.07
C PHE A 27 -17.86 2.88 27.93
N GLY A 28 -16.85 3.14 28.77
CA GLY A 28 -15.64 2.34 28.92
C GLY A 28 -15.77 1.25 29.99
N ASN A 29 -14.97 0.18 29.87
CA ASN A 29 -14.87 -0.89 30.87
C ASN A 29 -13.41 -1.23 31.22
N LYS A 30 -13.02 -0.96 32.48
CA LYS A 30 -11.70 -1.15 33.11
C LYS A 30 -11.24 -2.62 33.29
N LYS A 31 -11.71 -3.58 32.50
CA LYS A 31 -11.40 -5.02 32.67
C LYS A 31 -10.57 -5.66 31.54
N VAL A 32 -10.22 -4.91 30.49
CA VAL A 32 -9.50 -5.44 29.30
C VAL A 32 -7.96 -5.38 29.43
N ILE A 33 -7.43 -4.54 30.32
CA ILE A 33 -5.98 -4.27 30.43
C ILE A 33 -5.17 -5.48 30.92
N LEU A 34 -5.76 -6.35 31.76
CA LEU A 34 -5.03 -7.48 32.35
C LEU A 34 -4.84 -8.66 31.38
N THR A 35 -5.76 -8.82 30.42
CA THR A 35 -5.73 -9.93 29.45
C THR A 35 -4.72 -9.68 28.33
N ILE A 36 -4.56 -8.41 27.91
CA ILE A 36 -3.63 -8.02 26.84
C ILE A 36 -2.17 -8.18 27.28
N LEU A 37 -1.85 -7.90 28.56
CA LEU A 37 -0.48 -8.08 29.08
C LEU A 37 -0.06 -9.56 29.12
N GLY A 38 -0.97 -10.47 29.48
CA GLY A 38 -0.69 -11.90 29.51
C GLY A 38 -0.44 -12.50 28.12
N ILE A 39 -1.16 -12.03 27.10
CA ILE A 39 -1.01 -12.51 25.71
C ILE A 39 0.29 -11.97 25.08
N LEU A 40 0.65 -10.71 25.34
CA LEU A 40 1.90 -10.13 24.83
C LEU A 40 3.15 -10.84 25.37
N PHE A 41 3.14 -11.28 26.63
CA PHE A 41 4.27 -12.00 27.22
C PHE A 41 4.46 -13.41 26.64
N LEU A 42 3.38 -14.08 26.25
CA LEU A 42 3.41 -15.42 25.66
C LEU A 42 3.91 -15.39 24.21
N ILE A 43 3.49 -14.39 23.43
CA ILE A 43 3.96 -14.21 22.04
C ILE A 43 5.42 -13.73 22.01
N GLY A 44 5.81 -12.82 22.93
CA GLY A 44 7.18 -12.33 23.01
C GLY A 44 8.21 -13.41 23.37
N GLY A 45 7.86 -14.37 24.23
CA GLY A 45 8.77 -15.44 24.66
C GLY A 45 9.16 -16.42 23.57
N VAL A 46 8.24 -16.78 22.66
CA VAL A 46 8.51 -17.77 21.60
C VAL A 46 9.37 -17.18 20.47
N GLY A 47 9.16 -15.91 20.13
CA GLY A 47 9.89 -15.25 19.02
C GLY A 47 11.40 -15.13 19.25
N VAL A 48 11.83 -14.84 20.48
CA VAL A 48 13.26 -14.72 20.82
C VAL A 48 14.01 -16.05 20.66
N GLY A 49 13.36 -17.18 20.97
CA GLY A 49 13.98 -18.51 20.85
C GLY A 49 14.32 -18.90 19.42
N VAL A 50 13.42 -18.64 18.46
CA VAL A 50 13.65 -18.95 17.03
C VAL A 50 14.69 -18.00 16.43
N PHE A 51 14.68 -16.72 16.82
CA PHE A 51 15.65 -15.74 16.33
C PHE A 51 17.10 -16.08 16.74
N LEU A 52 17.30 -16.60 17.95
CA LEU A 52 18.62 -17.07 18.40
C LEU A 52 19.10 -18.31 17.63
N VAL A 53 18.21 -19.22 17.25
CA VAL A 53 18.56 -20.42 16.47
C VAL A 53 18.93 -20.08 15.03
N GLN A 54 18.33 -19.05 14.45
CA GLN A 54 18.58 -18.67 13.04
C GLN A 54 19.99 -18.05 12.85
N GLN A 55 20.57 -17.41 13.86
CA GLN A 55 21.93 -16.85 13.75
C GLN A 55 23.04 -17.91 13.60
N GLN A 56 22.81 -19.17 13.98
CA GLN A 56 23.87 -20.18 14.02
C GLN A 56 24.14 -20.91 12.68
N GLN A 57 23.41 -20.60 11.61
CA GLN A 57 23.50 -21.34 10.32
C GLN A 57 24.41 -20.68 9.27
N GLU A 58 24.80 -19.41 9.42
CA GLU A 58 25.57 -18.64 8.42
C GLU A 58 27.06 -19.04 8.27
N ILE A 59 27.63 -19.91 9.13
CA ILE A 59 29.08 -20.19 9.13
C ILE A 59 29.49 -21.37 8.22
N ARG A 60 28.55 -22.11 7.59
CA ARG A 60 28.91 -23.29 6.77
C ARG A 60 29.13 -23.05 5.28
N GLU A 61 28.93 -21.83 4.77
CA GLU A 61 28.92 -21.58 3.31
C GLU A 61 30.08 -20.70 2.80
N ARG A 62 31.29 -20.91 3.33
CA ARG A 62 32.51 -20.21 2.84
C ARG A 62 33.69 -21.18 2.73
N ALA A 63 33.58 -22.24 1.93
CA ALA A 63 34.76 -23.03 1.52
C ALA A 63 34.53 -23.85 0.24
N GLN A 64 34.80 -23.25 -0.93
CA GLN A 64 35.52 -23.90 -2.05
C GLN A 64 35.66 -22.95 -3.24
N VAL A 65 36.89 -22.49 -3.50
CA VAL A 65 37.35 -22.21 -4.86
C VAL A 65 38.75 -22.80 -4.96
N VAL A 66 38.89 -23.89 -5.71
CA VAL A 66 40.18 -24.48 -6.08
C VAL A 66 40.42 -24.16 -7.55
N GLU A 67 41.58 -23.55 -7.80
CA GLU A 67 42.08 -23.07 -9.09
C GLU A 67 42.49 -24.21 -10.04
N SER A 68 42.46 -23.94 -11.35
CA SER A 68 43.28 -24.66 -12.34
C SER A 68 43.68 -23.72 -13.49
N PRO A 69 44.98 -23.61 -13.85
CA PRO A 69 45.46 -22.72 -14.90
C PRO A 69 45.59 -23.45 -16.25
N SER A 70 45.17 -22.81 -17.34
CA SER A 70 45.62 -23.19 -18.69
C SER A 70 45.68 -21.94 -19.58
N PRO A 71 46.87 -21.59 -20.14
CA PRO A 71 47.03 -20.43 -21.01
C PRO A 71 46.63 -20.77 -22.45
N SER A 72 45.58 -20.11 -22.96
CA SER A 72 45.17 -20.18 -24.36
C SER A 72 45.39 -18.81 -25.03
N PRO A 73 45.94 -18.77 -26.26
CA PRO A 73 46.43 -17.54 -26.89
C PRO A 73 45.33 -16.53 -27.24
N THR A 74 45.68 -15.28 -26.96
CA THR A 74 44.96 -14.03 -27.19
C THR A 74 44.49 -13.88 -28.64
N VAL A 75 43.20 -14.13 -28.88
CA VAL A 75 42.45 -13.39 -29.89
C VAL A 75 42.01 -12.09 -29.25
N THR A 76 42.42 -10.95 -29.80
CA THR A 76 41.94 -9.63 -29.38
C THR A 76 40.49 -9.48 -29.87
N PRO A 77 39.46 -9.55 -29.01
CA PRO A 77 38.12 -9.16 -29.43
C PRO A 77 38.13 -7.65 -29.63
N THR A 78 37.67 -7.23 -30.80
CA THR A 78 37.17 -5.90 -31.10
C THR A 78 36.47 -5.30 -29.88
N PRO A 79 36.70 -4.03 -29.49
CA PRO A 79 35.94 -3.40 -28.42
C PRO A 79 34.46 -3.39 -28.83
N SER A 80 33.72 -4.37 -28.32
CA SER A 80 32.26 -4.37 -28.34
C SER A 80 31.83 -3.07 -27.68
N PRO A 81 30.89 -2.30 -28.26
CA PRO A 81 30.33 -1.16 -27.56
C PRO A 81 29.86 -1.65 -26.20
N SER A 82 30.41 -1.05 -25.14
CA SER A 82 29.97 -1.30 -23.77
C SER A 82 28.45 -1.17 -23.75
N PRO A 83 27.69 -2.15 -23.21
CA PRO A 83 26.26 -1.99 -23.09
C PRO A 83 26.03 -0.70 -22.31
N THR A 84 25.43 0.29 -22.97
CA THR A 84 24.93 1.50 -22.33
C THR A 84 24.15 1.03 -21.12
N ALA A 85 24.65 1.33 -19.91
CA ALA A 85 23.97 0.96 -18.69
C ALA A 85 22.53 1.45 -18.80
N THR A 86 21.58 0.53 -18.94
CA THR A 86 20.16 0.86 -18.80
C THR A 86 20.07 1.60 -17.47
N PRO A 87 19.61 2.86 -17.43
CA PRO A 87 19.48 3.59 -16.18
C PRO A 87 18.63 2.70 -15.29
N THR A 88 19.25 2.12 -14.26
CA THR A 88 18.54 1.35 -13.25
C THR A 88 17.57 2.35 -12.64
N SER A 89 16.28 2.25 -12.99
CA SER A 89 15.23 3.09 -12.42
C SER A 89 15.22 2.77 -10.93
N GLY A 90 15.95 3.56 -10.15
CA GLY A 90 16.37 3.23 -8.79
C GLY A 90 15.26 3.32 -7.75
N GLY A 91 14.00 3.19 -8.16
CA GLY A 91 12.85 3.19 -7.28
C GLY A 91 12.34 1.78 -7.02
N GLN A 92 11.92 1.51 -5.79
CA GLN A 92 11.19 0.29 -5.43
C GLN A 92 9.90 0.69 -4.71
N CYS A 93 8.77 0.13 -5.16
CA CYS A 93 7.52 0.18 -4.42
C CYS A 93 7.63 -0.72 -3.19
N THR A 94 7.43 -0.14 -2.01
CA THR A 94 7.27 -0.88 -0.76
C THR A 94 5.90 -1.54 -0.73
N GLU A 95 5.78 -2.61 0.06
CA GLU A 95 4.54 -3.34 0.30
C GLU A 95 3.32 -2.42 0.53
N VAL A 96 2.22 -2.74 -0.14
CA VAL A 96 0.93 -2.05 0.02
C VAL A 96 0.34 -2.41 1.37
N LYS A 97 -0.08 -1.40 2.13
CA LYS A 97 -0.74 -1.57 3.43
C LYS A 97 -2.18 -1.10 3.36
N ALA A 98 -3.04 -1.69 4.20
CA ALA A 98 -4.44 -1.30 4.31
C ALA A 98 -4.71 -0.72 5.70
N TYR A 99 -5.49 0.35 5.76
CA TYR A 99 -5.86 1.03 7.00
C TYR A 99 -7.36 1.30 7.05
N ASP A 100 -7.91 1.43 8.24
CA ASP A 100 -9.26 1.97 8.42
C ASP A 100 -9.29 3.51 8.25
N THR A 101 -10.48 4.10 8.41
CA THR A 101 -10.71 5.55 8.31
C THR A 101 -10.07 6.37 9.45
N THR A 102 -9.54 5.70 10.47
CA THR A 102 -8.80 6.28 11.59
C THR A 102 -7.31 5.99 11.55
N TRP A 103 -6.81 5.45 10.43
CA TRP A 103 -5.40 5.08 10.21
C TRP A 103 -4.87 3.94 11.09
N ASN A 104 -5.74 3.06 11.58
CA ASN A 104 -5.30 1.81 12.19
C ASN A 104 -4.99 0.79 11.09
N LEU A 105 -3.83 0.12 11.21
CA LEU A 105 -3.42 -0.90 10.25
C LEU A 105 -4.38 -2.09 10.32
N LEU A 106 -4.94 -2.48 9.17
CA LEU A 106 -5.82 -3.63 9.04
C LEU A 106 -4.98 -4.88 8.80
N THR A 107 -5.22 -5.92 9.59
CA THR A 107 -4.63 -7.24 9.35
C THR A 107 -5.42 -8.00 8.29
N SER A 108 -4.89 -9.12 7.79
CA SER A 108 -5.66 -10.03 6.91
C SER A 108 -6.96 -10.51 7.55
N THR A 109 -7.00 -10.64 8.88
CA THR A 109 -8.19 -11.03 9.63
C THR A 109 -9.24 -9.91 9.65
N ASP A 110 -8.80 -8.66 9.76
CA ASP A 110 -9.72 -7.52 9.75
C ASP A 110 -10.25 -7.26 8.34
N LEU A 111 -9.40 -7.41 7.32
CA LEU A 111 -9.81 -7.35 5.92
C LEU A 111 -10.87 -8.42 5.59
N GLY A 112 -10.79 -9.60 6.20
CA GLY A 112 -11.79 -10.67 6.05
C GLY A 112 -13.13 -10.42 6.75
N LYS A 113 -13.23 -9.39 7.60
CA LYS A 113 -14.47 -8.99 8.29
C LYS A 113 -15.16 -7.80 7.64
N LEU A 114 -14.54 -7.19 6.64
CA LEU A 114 -15.10 -6.00 6.00
C LEU A 114 -16.35 -6.37 5.21
N GLU A 115 -17.34 -5.49 5.30
CA GLU A 115 -18.63 -5.64 4.63
C GLU A 115 -18.79 -4.60 3.52
N ALA A 116 -19.79 -4.83 2.66
CA ALA A 116 -20.15 -3.88 1.62
C ALA A 116 -20.47 -2.51 2.23
N GLY A 117 -19.88 -1.44 1.70
CA GLY A 117 -20.02 -0.09 2.22
C GLY A 117 -18.93 0.33 3.20
N ASP A 118 -18.12 -0.59 3.73
CA ASP A 118 -16.95 -0.23 4.52
C ASP A 118 -15.93 0.53 3.67
N THR A 119 -15.18 1.44 4.30
CA THR A 119 -14.14 2.22 3.64
C THR A 119 -12.77 1.85 4.17
N VAL A 120 -11.88 1.49 3.25
CA VAL A 120 -10.47 1.15 3.51
C VAL A 120 -9.56 2.15 2.81
N ARG A 121 -8.44 2.46 3.45
CA ARG A 121 -7.37 3.27 2.88
C ARG A 121 -6.20 2.36 2.51
N PHE A 122 -5.98 2.18 1.21
CA PHE A 122 -4.78 1.51 0.72
C PHE A 122 -3.66 2.53 0.61
N THR A 123 -2.48 2.21 1.14
CA THR A 123 -1.31 3.06 1.08
C THR A 123 -0.17 2.37 0.37
N VAL A 124 0.61 3.14 -0.37
CA VAL A 124 1.87 2.70 -0.95
C VAL A 124 2.96 3.71 -0.59
N LEU A 125 4.11 3.17 -0.20
CA LEU A 125 5.33 3.93 0.00
C LEU A 125 6.35 3.41 -1.01
N GLY A 126 7.30 4.24 -1.41
CA GLY A 126 8.45 3.78 -2.18
C GLY A 126 9.72 4.43 -1.70
N THR A 127 10.82 3.77 -2.00
CA THR A 127 12.16 4.34 -1.84
C THR A 127 12.75 4.56 -3.22
N ALA A 128 13.43 5.68 -3.41
CA ALA A 128 14.13 5.99 -4.64
C ALA A 128 15.57 6.34 -4.32
N THR A 129 16.52 5.74 -5.05
CA THR A 129 17.96 6.05 -4.94
C THR A 129 18.26 7.47 -5.42
N GLN A 130 17.44 7.99 -6.34
CA GLN A 130 17.50 9.35 -6.86
C GLN A 130 16.08 9.86 -7.08
N GLY A 131 15.88 11.18 -7.12
CA GLY A 131 14.56 11.77 -7.39
C GLY A 131 13.56 11.62 -6.23
N THR A 132 12.29 11.88 -6.54
CA THR A 132 11.18 11.79 -5.59
C THR A 132 9.96 11.21 -6.27
N PHE A 133 9.10 10.58 -5.47
CA PHE A 133 7.76 10.20 -5.91
C PHE A 133 6.78 11.34 -5.61
N ASP A 134 6.01 11.74 -6.60
CA ASP A 134 5.04 12.83 -6.54
C ASP A 134 3.59 12.35 -6.65
N ALA A 135 3.37 11.12 -7.13
CA ALA A 135 2.04 10.51 -7.20
C ALA A 135 2.06 8.99 -7.05
N ALA A 136 0.88 8.41 -6.84
CA ALA A 136 0.63 6.98 -6.90
C ALA A 136 -0.64 6.67 -7.71
N ARG A 137 -0.74 5.45 -8.22
CA ARG A 137 -1.97 4.89 -8.77
C ARG A 137 -2.16 3.47 -8.26
N PHE A 138 -3.42 3.08 -8.10
CA PHE A 138 -3.78 1.78 -7.53
C PHE A 138 -4.63 1.03 -8.54
N THR A 139 -4.41 -0.27 -8.68
CA THR A 139 -5.29 -1.19 -9.39
C THR A 139 -5.92 -2.11 -8.35
N ILE A 140 -7.23 -2.03 -8.19
CA ILE A 140 -8.00 -2.80 -7.21
C ILE A 140 -8.95 -3.71 -7.97
N ASN A 141 -8.83 -5.03 -7.78
CA ASN A 141 -9.61 -6.06 -8.48
C ASN A 141 -9.57 -5.87 -10.01
N GLY A 142 -8.37 -5.61 -10.54
CA GLY A 142 -8.13 -5.39 -11.97
C GLY A 142 -8.58 -4.02 -12.51
N SER A 143 -9.23 -3.19 -11.68
CA SER A 143 -9.68 -1.85 -12.06
C SER A 143 -8.66 -0.79 -11.63
N LEU A 144 -8.04 -0.13 -12.61
CA LEU A 144 -7.17 1.03 -12.37
C LEU A 144 -8.01 2.18 -11.79
N LYS A 145 -7.55 2.73 -10.67
CA LYS A 145 -8.15 3.84 -9.95
C LYS A 145 -7.51 5.16 -10.37
N PRO A 146 -8.20 6.29 -10.12
CA PRO A 146 -7.62 7.61 -10.33
C PRO A 146 -6.27 7.76 -9.64
N GLN A 147 -5.37 8.49 -10.29
CA GLN A 147 -4.10 8.91 -9.71
C GLN A 147 -4.34 9.72 -8.43
N VAL A 148 -3.49 9.52 -7.44
CA VAL A 148 -3.49 10.27 -6.19
C VAL A 148 -2.15 10.95 -5.96
N THR A 149 -2.21 12.16 -5.44
CA THR A 149 -1.05 12.91 -4.93
C THR A 149 -1.15 13.15 -3.42
N THR A 150 -2.28 12.77 -2.82
CA THR A 150 -2.55 12.91 -1.39
C THR A 150 -1.78 11.86 -0.59
N LYS A 151 -1.19 12.30 0.52
CA LYS A 151 -0.38 11.48 1.41
C LYS A 151 -1.07 11.26 2.76
N LYS A 152 -0.80 10.11 3.38
CA LYS A 152 -1.20 9.83 4.75
C LYS A 152 -0.58 10.88 5.69
N PRO A 153 -1.33 11.39 6.70
CA PRO A 153 -0.82 12.39 7.61
C PRO A 153 0.48 11.96 8.30
N ASN A 154 1.46 12.87 8.34
CA ASN A 154 2.77 12.68 8.97
C ASN A 154 3.64 11.58 8.34
N THR A 155 3.32 11.11 7.13
CA THR A 155 4.15 10.15 6.39
C THR A 155 4.34 10.56 4.93
N ASN A 156 5.10 9.76 4.18
CA ASN A 156 5.29 9.96 2.73
C ASN A 156 4.47 8.99 1.88
N ASP A 157 3.60 8.21 2.50
CA ASP A 157 2.82 7.16 1.87
C ASP A 157 1.64 7.81 1.13
N PHE A 158 1.52 7.54 -0.17
CA PHE A 158 0.35 7.93 -0.93
C PHE A 158 -0.80 6.99 -0.60
N TYR A 159 -2.04 7.49 -0.62
CA TYR A 159 -3.19 6.66 -0.30
C TYR A 159 -4.37 6.87 -1.23
N TYR A 160 -5.17 5.81 -1.36
CA TYR A 160 -6.45 5.82 -2.03
C TYR A 160 -7.54 5.29 -1.08
N GLU A 161 -8.64 6.03 -0.98
CA GLU A 161 -9.84 5.61 -0.25
C GLU A 161 -10.73 4.76 -1.13
N TYR A 162 -11.02 3.54 -0.69
CA TYR A 162 -11.83 2.58 -1.41
C TYR A 162 -13.01 2.13 -0.55
N THR A 163 -14.21 2.39 -1.03
CA THR A 163 -15.44 1.84 -0.46
C THR A 163 -15.72 0.47 -1.09
N LEU A 164 -15.92 -0.53 -0.24
CA LEU A 164 -16.12 -1.90 -0.67
C LEU A 164 -17.48 -2.04 -1.39
N PRO A 165 -17.51 -2.52 -2.64
CA PRO A 165 -18.77 -2.84 -3.30
C PRO A 165 -19.35 -4.15 -2.74
N ALA A 166 -20.67 -4.32 -2.88
CA ALA A 166 -21.33 -5.55 -2.49
C ALA A 166 -20.80 -6.77 -3.26
N GLY A 167 -20.66 -7.90 -2.57
CA GLY A 167 -20.26 -9.18 -3.17
C GLY A 167 -18.76 -9.38 -3.38
N VAL A 168 -17.89 -8.48 -2.89
CA VAL A 168 -16.43 -8.66 -2.93
C VAL A 168 -15.93 -9.21 -1.60
N THR A 169 -15.36 -10.43 -1.64
CA THR A 169 -14.78 -11.12 -0.47
C THR A 169 -13.26 -11.30 -0.56
N SER A 170 -12.66 -10.90 -1.68
CA SER A 170 -11.22 -10.97 -1.91
C SER A 170 -10.74 -9.69 -2.61
N PHE A 171 -9.49 -9.31 -2.32
CA PHE A 171 -8.87 -8.13 -2.90
C PHE A 171 -7.55 -8.50 -3.57
N GLU A 172 -7.41 -8.13 -4.84
CA GLU A 172 -6.12 -8.04 -5.51
C GLU A 172 -5.79 -6.55 -5.62
N ILE A 173 -4.69 -6.12 -4.99
CA ILE A 173 -4.22 -4.74 -5.04
C ILE A 173 -2.84 -4.70 -5.67
N LYS A 174 -2.69 -3.84 -6.67
CA LYS A 174 -1.39 -3.41 -7.19
C LYS A 174 -1.29 -1.90 -6.99
N ALA A 175 -0.11 -1.41 -6.69
CA ALA A 175 0.15 0.01 -6.58
C ALA A 175 1.41 0.34 -7.36
N GLU A 176 1.39 1.47 -8.04
CA GLU A 176 2.53 2.00 -8.76
C GLU A 176 2.80 3.44 -8.31
N LEU A 177 4.06 3.82 -8.28
CA LEU A 177 4.52 5.15 -7.90
C LEU A 177 5.06 5.90 -9.13
N HIS A 178 4.69 7.16 -9.25
CA HIS A 178 5.20 8.04 -10.29
C HIS A 178 6.50 8.69 -9.85
N HIS A 179 7.56 8.51 -10.63
CA HIS A 179 8.87 9.07 -10.36
C HIS A 179 9.05 10.40 -11.11
N ALA A 180 8.92 11.53 -10.41
CA ALA A 180 8.91 12.87 -10.99
C ALA A 180 10.12 13.18 -11.91
N GLY A 181 11.33 12.74 -11.53
CA GLY A 181 12.54 13.03 -12.29
C GLY A 181 12.72 12.18 -13.56
N LEU A 182 11.96 11.09 -13.68
CA LEU A 182 12.07 10.13 -14.79
C LEU A 182 10.77 10.04 -15.60
N ASP A 183 9.69 10.67 -15.14
CA ASP A 183 8.35 10.69 -15.75
C ASP A 183 7.84 9.28 -16.09
N LEU A 184 8.00 8.35 -15.14
CA LEU A 184 7.63 6.95 -15.31
C LEU A 184 6.94 6.38 -14.06
N TRP A 185 6.15 5.33 -14.26
CA TRP A 185 5.47 4.58 -13.20
C TRP A 185 6.27 3.32 -12.84
N LEU A 186 6.50 3.08 -11.55
CA LEU A 186 7.22 1.94 -10.96
C LEU A 186 6.34 1.10 -10.06
#